data_AF-A0A2A3LX34-F1
#
_entry.id   AF-A0A2A3LX34-F1
#
_cell.length_a   1.000
_cell.length_b   1.000
_cell.length_c   1.000
_cell.angle_alpha   90.00
_cell.angle_beta   90.00
_cell.angle_gamma   90.00
#
_symmetry.space_group_name_H-M   'P 1'
#
loop_
_entity.id
_entity.type
_entity.pdbx_description
1 polymer ?
#
loop_
_entity_poly.entity_id
_entity_poly.type
_entity_poly.pdbx_seq_one_letter_code
_entity_poly.pdbx_strand_id
1 'polypeptide(L)' 'MSNAIEVQSQKVRAAYAVTGSVNPEYEREFDILSDMRRAKMAQEFRAERGLPPTAATPYD' A
#
# COMPACT_ATOMS: atom_id res chain seq x y z
N MET A 1 -0.49 -6.26 9.79
CA MET A 1 -0.47 -5.51 8.50
C MET A 1 0.91 -5.00 8.11
N SER A 2 1.76 -4.51 9.03
CA SER A 2 3.08 -3.96 8.68
C SER A 2 4.00 -4.92 7.90
N ASN A 3 4.05 -6.20 8.31
CA ASN A 3 4.85 -7.23 7.62
C ASN A 3 4.42 -7.43 6.14
N ALA A 4 3.12 -7.38 5.85
CA ALA A 4 2.62 -7.56 4.49
C ALA A 4 3.00 -6.39 3.56
N ILE A 5 2.96 -5.15 4.08
CA ILE A 5 3.39 -3.96 3.33
C ILE A 5 4.89 -4.00 3.03
N GLU A 6 5.70 -4.46 3.99
CA GLU A 6 7.14 -4.63 3.79
C GLU A 6 7.45 -5.69 2.74
N VAL A 7 6.81 -6.86 2.81
CA VAL A 7 6.93 -7.91 1.78
C VAL A 7 6.52 -7.39 0.41
N GLN A 8 5.41 -6.68 0.30
CA GLN A 8 4.97 -6.10 -0.97
C GLN A 8 5.95 -5.03 -1.48
N SER A 9 6.52 -4.22 -0.58
CA SER A 9 7.56 -3.25 -0.95
C SER A 9 8.83 -3.92 -1.47
N GLN A 10 9.19 -5.11 -0.99
CA GLN A 10 10.31 -5.89 -1.52
C GLN A 10 10.02 -6.39 -2.94
N LYS A 11 8.79 -6.83 -3.23
CA LYS A 11 8.38 -7.23 -4.59
C LYS A 11 8.46 -6.09 -5.59
N VAL A 12 8.00 -4.89 -5.23
CA VAL A 12 8.12 -3.69 -6.08
C VAL A 12 9.58 -3.39 -6.41
N ARG A 13 10.47 -3.44 -5.39
CA ARG A 13 11.90 -3.22 -5.59
C ARG A 13 12.52 -4.30 -6.48
N ALA A 14 12.14 -5.56 -6.29
CA ALA A 14 12.60 -6.66 -7.12
C ALA A 14 12.14 -6.49 -8.58
N ALA A 15 10.86 -6.18 -8.82
CA ALA A 15 10.31 -5.96 -10.15
C ALA A 15 11.01 -4.81 -10.89
N TYR A 16 11.33 -3.71 -10.18
CA TYR A 16 12.12 -2.62 -10.75
C TYR A 16 13.56 -3.03 -11.05
N ALA A 17 14.19 -3.80 -10.15
CA ALA A 17 15.59 -4.20 -10.29
C ALA A 17 15.83 -5.14 -11.49
N VAL A 18 14.81 -5.90 -11.93
CA VAL A 18 14.94 -6.81 -13.09
C VAL A 18 15.16 -6.05 -14.39
N THR A 19 14.40 -4.98 -14.63
CA THR A 19 14.45 -4.24 -15.92
C THR A 19 15.08 -2.85 -15.80
N GLY A 20 15.23 -2.32 -14.59
CA GLY A 20 15.65 -0.94 -14.34
C GLY A 20 14.65 0.10 -14.86
N SER A 21 13.40 -0.29 -15.07
CA SER A 21 12.38 0.55 -15.71
C SER A 21 10.99 0.30 -15.12
N VAL A 22 10.09 1.26 -15.32
CA VAL A 22 8.66 1.11 -15.03
C VAL A 22 8.07 0.17 -16.08
N ASN A 23 7.95 -1.11 -15.71
CA ASN A 23 7.40 -2.17 -16.55
C ASN A 23 6.04 -2.65 -15.98
N PRO A 24 5.24 -3.43 -16.73
CA PRO A 24 3.91 -3.85 -16.29
C PRO A 24 3.90 -4.64 -14.97
N GLU A 25 4.96 -5.39 -14.67
CA GLU A 25 5.08 -6.11 -13.40
C GLU A 25 5.38 -5.15 -12.24
N TYR A 26 6.27 -4.18 -12.44
CA TYR A 26 6.52 -3.11 -11.47
C TYR A 26 5.24 -2.33 -11.17
N GLU A 27 4.51 -1.89 -12.21
CA GLU A 27 3.26 -1.15 -12.06
C GLU A 27 2.23 -1.95 -11.26
N ARG A 28 2.04 -3.24 -11.61
CA ARG A 28 1.16 -4.14 -10.87
C ARG A 28 1.53 -4.22 -9.38
N GLU A 29 2.80 -4.50 -9.08
CA GLU A 29 3.22 -4.63 -7.67
C GLU A 29 3.12 -3.28 -6.93
N PHE A 30 3.33 -2.16 -7.63
CA PHE A 30 3.24 -0.80 -7.11
C PHE A 30 1.81 -0.43 -6.76
N ASP A 31 0.85 -0.72 -7.63
CA ASP A 31 -0.58 -0.48 -7.40
C ASP A 31 -1.06 -1.24 -6.17
N ILE A 32 -0.71 -2.53 -6.06
CA ILE A 32 -1.01 -3.34 -4.86
C ILE A 32 -0.42 -2.68 -3.60
N LEU A 33 0.84 -2.24 -3.65
CA LEU A 33 1.48 -1.57 -2.51
C LEU A 33 0.77 -0.27 -2.14
N SER A 34 0.35 0.50 -3.14
CA SER A 34 -0.36 1.78 -2.98
C SER A 34 -1.68 1.57 -2.24
N ASP A 35 -2.47 0.58 -2.68
CA ASP A 35 -3.75 0.22 -2.05
C ASP A 35 -3.57 -0.25 -0.60
N MET A 36 -2.57 -1.09 -0.35
CA MET A 36 -2.26 -1.56 1.02
C MET A 36 -1.89 -0.41 1.95
N ARG A 37 -1.07 0.55 1.48
CA ARG A 37 -0.69 1.73 2.27
C ARG A 37 -1.88 2.65 2.48
N ARG A 38 -2.71 2.85 1.47
CA ARG A 38 -3.94 3.64 1.54
C ARG A 38 -4.90 3.07 2.60
N ALA A 39 -5.17 1.76 2.56
CA ALA A 39 -5.99 1.08 3.56
C ALA A 39 -5.42 1.22 4.98
N LYS A 40 -4.09 1.12 5.15
CA LYS A 40 -3.43 1.34 6.43
C LYS A 40 -3.62 2.79 6.92
N MET A 41 -3.41 3.79 6.07
CA MET A 41 -3.63 5.19 6.43
C MET A 41 -5.08 5.46 6.84
N ALA A 42 -6.05 4.87 6.13
CA ALA A 42 -7.46 4.98 6.50
C ALA A 42 -7.74 4.38 7.89
N GLN A 43 -7.15 3.22 8.22
CA GLN A 43 -7.30 2.61 9.54
C GLN A 43 -6.65 3.44 10.64
N GLU A 44 -5.42 3.93 10.43
CA GLU A 44 -4.71 4.78 11.39
C GLU A 44 -5.48 6.09 11.63
N PHE A 45 -5.96 6.73 10.56
CA PHE A 45 -6.78 7.94 10.64
C PHE A 45 -8.04 7.73 11.49
N ARG A 46 -8.72 6.60 11.31
CA ARG A 46 -9.92 6.25 12.11
C ARG A 46 -9.55 6.03 13.57
N ALA A 47 -8.51 5.26 13.84
CA ALA A 47 -8.06 4.95 15.19
C ALA A 47 -7.66 6.22 15.97
N GLU A 48 -6.89 7.11 15.35
CA GLU A 48 -6.46 8.38 15.95
C GLU A 48 -7.62 9.29 16.33
N ARG A 49 -8.74 9.22 15.59
CA ARG A 49 -9.92 10.06 15.81
C ARG A 49 -11.05 9.35 16.56
N GLY A 50 -10.84 8.10 17.00
CA GLY A 50 -11.87 7.29 17.63
C GLY A 50 -13.08 7.02 16.74
N LEU A 51 -12.89 7.03 15.41
CA LEU A 51 -13.96 6.82 14.45
C LEU A 51 -14.27 5.33 14.29
N PRO A 52 -15.52 4.96 13.98
CA PRO A 52 -15.87 3.58 13.69
C PRO A 52 -15.12 3.08 12.43
N PRO A 53 -14.90 1.75 12.30
CA PRO A 53 -14.18 1.17 11.17
C PRO A 53 -14.75 1.49 9.78
N THR A 54 -16.03 1.88 9.72
CA THR A 54 -16.78 2.19 8.50
C THR A 54 -16.87 3.70 8.22
N ALA A 55 -16.29 4.55 9.07
CA ALA A 55 -16.28 5.99 8.83
C ALA A 55 -15.50 6.31 7.55
N ALA A 56 -16.03 7.24 6.74
CA ALA A 56 -15.34 7.73 5.57
C ALA A 56 -14.03 8.42 5.96
N THR A 57 -12.99 8.21 5.16
CA THR A 57 -11.68 8.83 5.31
C THR A 57 -11.24 9.46 3.99
N PRO A 58 -10.32 10.44 4.01
CA PRO A 58 -9.70 10.98 2.79
C PRO A 58 -8.87 9.97 1.99
N TYR A 59 -8.70 8.76 2.53
CA TYR A 59 -7.91 7.68 1.97
C TYR A 59 -8.77 6.50 1.53
N ASP A 60 -10.11 6.62 1.53
CA ASP A 60 -10.95 5.60 0.88
C ASP A 60 -11.00 5.79 -0.64
#